data_AF-A0A7V0JKG4-F1
#
_entry.id   AF-A0A7V0JKG4-F1
#
_cell.length_a   1.000
_cell.length_b   1.000
_cell.length_c   1.000
_cell.angle_alpha   90.00
_cell.angle_beta   90.00
_cell.angle_gamma   90.00
#
_symmetry.space_group_name_H-M   'P 1'
#
loop_
_entity.id
_entity.type
_entity.pdbx_description
1 polymer ?
#
loop_
_entity_poly.entity_id
_entity_poly.type
_entity_poly.pdbx_seq_one_letter_code
_entity_poly.pdbx_strand_id
1 'polypeptide(L)'
;METTLDKFGRIVIPKRVRDDLGLKPGAVLQIEQAEQKILMEPVNEGSQVVVKNGVLVFSGTATGDLVGAIQAHRQERLSEAGSGIKK
;
A
#
# COMPACT_ATOMS: atom_id res chain seq x y z
N MET A 1 0.78 21.47 -13.64
CA MET A 1 2.02 21.51 -12.82
C MET A 1 3.15 21.18 -13.75
N GLU A 2 4.20 22.01 -13.75
CA GLU A 2 5.36 21.84 -14.62
C GLU A 2 6.59 21.62 -13.75
N THR A 3 7.54 20.84 -14.26
CA THR A 3 8.84 20.62 -13.63
C THR A 3 9.91 20.73 -14.71
N THR A 4 11.13 21.07 -14.33
CA THR A 4 12.24 21.25 -15.27
C THR A 4 13.20 20.08 -15.19
N LEU A 5 13.78 19.72 -16.33
CA LEU A 5 14.92 18.81 -16.38
C LEU A 5 16.17 19.53 -15.87
N ASP A 6 16.90 18.94 -14.94
CA ASP A 6 18.18 19.49 -14.52
C ASP A 6 19.31 19.14 -15.50
N LYS A 7 20.51 19.67 -15.26
CA LYS A 7 21.70 19.44 -16.10
C LYS A 7 22.16 17.97 -16.16
N PHE A 8 21.65 17.12 -15.28
CA PHE A 8 21.97 15.69 -15.22
C PHE A 8 20.86 14.83 -15.82
N GLY A 9 19.82 15.43 -16.39
CA GLY A 9 18.69 14.70 -16.96
C GLY A 9 17.70 14.18 -15.92
N ARG A 10 17.66 14.76 -14.71
CA ARG A 10 16.73 14.37 -13.65
C ARG A 10 15.55 15.33 -13.60
N ILE A 11 14.40 14.80 -13.20
CA ILE A 11 13.22 15.60 -12.87
C ILE A 11 12.94 15.54 -11.38
N VAL A 12 12.48 16.65 -10.81
CA VAL A 12 11.97 16.66 -9.44
C VAL A 12 10.50 16.28 -9.48
N ILE A 13 10.15 15.14 -8.85
CA ILE A 13 8.76 14.78 -8.61
C ILE A 13 8.22 15.67 -7.49
N PRO A 14 7.22 16.52 -7.76
CA PRO A 14 6.71 17.47 -6.78
C PRO A 14 6.08 16.77 -5.58
N LYS A 15 6.16 17.41 -4.40
CA LYS A 15 5.74 16.81 -3.13
C LYS A 15 4.33 16.21 -3.19
N ARG A 16 3.36 16.96 -3.73
CA ARG A 16 1.97 16.50 -3.86
C ARG A 16 1.86 15.18 -4.62
N VAL A 17 2.57 15.06 -5.75
CA VAL A 17 2.59 13.82 -6.56
C VAL A 17 3.26 12.67 -5.81
N ARG A 18 4.34 12.94 -5.06
CA ARG A 18 4.98 11.91 -4.22
C ARG A 18 4.05 11.41 -3.12
N ASP A 19 3.36 12.32 -2.44
CA ASP A 19 2.47 11.99 -1.34
C ASP A 19 1.26 11.18 -1.85
N ASP A 20 0.66 11.61 -2.98
CA ASP A 20 -0.48 10.94 -3.60
C ASP A 20 -0.13 9.52 -4.09
N LEU A 21 1.09 9.30 -4.60
CA LEU A 21 1.59 8.00 -5.07
C LEU A 21 2.35 7.21 -3.99
N GLY A 22 2.45 7.71 -2.76
CA GLY A 22 3.17 7.05 -1.67
C GLY A 22 4.68 6.84 -1.90
N LEU A 23 5.30 7.66 -2.75
CA LEU A 23 6.70 7.52 -3.15
C LEU A 23 7.65 7.87 -1.99
N LYS A 24 8.52 6.93 -1.64
CA LYS A 24 9.56 7.09 -0.61
C LYS A 24 10.96 7.13 -1.25
N PRO A 25 11.98 7.72 -0.59
CA PRO A 25 13.37 7.59 -1.03
C PRO A 25 13.74 6.12 -1.24
N GLY A 26 14.32 5.80 -2.40
CA GLY A 26 14.64 4.42 -2.79
C GLY A 26 13.52 3.67 -3.52
N ALA A 27 12.34 4.27 -3.71
CA ALA A 27 11.28 3.67 -4.53
C ALA A 27 11.76 3.44 -5.97
N VAL A 28 11.47 2.25 -6.49
CA VAL A 28 11.75 1.88 -7.88
C VAL A 28 10.53 2.24 -8.74
N LEU A 29 10.76 2.91 -9.86
CA LEU A 29 9.72 3.27 -10.82
C LEU A 29 9.98 2.53 -12.12
N GLN A 30 8.95 1.91 -12.68
CA GLN A 30 8.94 1.48 -14.07
C GLN A 30 8.67 2.70 -14.94
N ILE A 31 9.43 2.82 -16.03
CA ILE A 31 9.34 3.95 -16.96
C ILE A 31 9.03 3.40 -18.34
N GLU A 32 7.97 3.90 -18.96
CA GLU A 32 7.56 3.57 -20.31
C GLU A 32 7.43 4.84 -21.16
N GLN A 33 7.89 4.76 -22.41
CA GLN A 33 7.70 5.84 -23.37
C GLN A 33 6.47 5.56 -24.22
N ALA A 34 5.50 6.49 -24.22
CA ALA A 34 4.29 6.41 -25.00
C ALA A 34 4.13 7.69 -25.83
N GLU A 35 4.32 7.59 -27.14
CA GLU A 35 4.33 8.74 -28.06
C GLU A 35 5.30 9.84 -27.58
N GLN A 36 4.76 11.01 -27.21
CA GLN A 36 5.50 12.16 -26.68
C GLN A 36 5.38 12.29 -25.15
N LYS A 37 5.05 11.19 -24.46
CA LYS A 37 4.84 11.14 -23.01
C LYS A 37 5.77 10.10 -22.37
N ILE A 38 6.09 10.36 -21.10
CA ILE A 38 6.74 9.40 -20.22
C ILE A 38 5.69 8.97 -19.21
N LEU A 39 5.40 7.68 -19.16
CA LEU A 39 4.57 7.07 -18.13
C LEU A 39 5.49 6.48 -17.06
N MET A 40 5.17 6.73 -15.80
CA MET A 40 5.93 6.22 -14.66
C MET A 40 4.97 5.62 -13.65
N GLU A 41 5.26 4.41 -13.19
CA GLU A 41 4.51 3.74 -12.16
C GLU A 41 5.43 3.13 -11.11
N PRO A 42 5.05 3.14 -9.82
CA PRO A 42 5.80 2.41 -8.80
C PRO A 42 5.85 0.92 -9.16
N VAL A 43 7.05 0.34 -9.12
CA VAL A 43 7.17 -1.11 -9.15
C VAL A 43 6.64 -1.63 -7.82
N ASN A 44 5.36 -2.04 -7.82
CA ASN A 44 4.81 -2.76 -6.67
C ASN A 44 5.60 -4.07 -6.54
N GLU A 45 6.24 -4.30 -5.40
CA GLU A 45 6.94 -5.56 -5.07
C GLU A 45 6.00 -6.79 -4.94
N GLY A 46 4.85 -6.78 -5.62
CA GLY A 46 3.81 -7.79 -5.54
C GLY A 46 2.53 -7.21 -4.96
N SER A 47 1.40 -7.71 -5.45
CA SER A 47 0.10 -7.50 -4.82
C SER A 47 0.23 -7.76 -3.32
N GLN A 48 -0.15 -6.77 -2.51
CA GLN A 48 -0.20 -6.95 -1.06
C GLN A 48 -1.34 -7.90 -0.66
N VAL A 49 -2.07 -8.48 -1.60
CA VAL A 49 -3.05 -9.54 -1.38
C VAL A 49 -2.64 -10.77 -2.17
N VAL A 50 -2.41 -11.88 -1.48
CA VAL A 50 -2.00 -13.17 -2.04
C VAL A 50 -2.97 -14.26 -1.61
N VAL A 51 -3.18 -15.29 -2.44
CA VAL A 51 -3.94 -16.47 -2.03
C VAL A 51 -3.03 -17.41 -1.26
N LYS A 52 -3.34 -17.67 0.02
CA LYS A 52 -2.65 -18.65 0.85
C LYS A 52 -3.67 -19.69 1.32
N ASN A 53 -3.47 -20.95 0.94
CA ASN A 53 -4.36 -22.07 1.28
C ASN A 53 -5.84 -21.80 0.92
N GLY A 54 -6.10 -21.20 -0.24
CA GLY A 54 -7.46 -20.89 -0.69
C GLY A 54 -8.10 -19.64 -0.06
N VAL A 55 -7.36 -18.90 0.78
CA VAL A 55 -7.84 -17.66 1.42
C VAL A 55 -7.05 -16.46 0.90
N LEU A 56 -7.72 -15.35 0.62
CA LEU A 56 -7.07 -14.07 0.30
C LEU A 56 -6.43 -13.49 1.58
N VAL A 57 -5.12 -13.27 1.54
CA VAL A 57 -4.32 -12.77 2.66
C VAL A 57 -3.66 -11.46 2.27
N PHE A 58 -3.87 -10.42 3.07
CA PHE A 58 -3.08 -9.20 2.95
C PHE A 58 -1.68 -9.44 3.52
N SER A 59 -0.64 -9.44 2.67
CA SER A 59 0.77 -9.68 3.01
C SER A 59 1.58 -8.40 3.25
N GLY A 60 0.92 -7.25 3.36
CA GLY A 60 1.58 -5.98 3.67
C GLY A 60 2.05 -5.85 5.12
N THR A 61 2.93 -4.89 5.37
CA THR A 61 3.39 -4.55 6.72
C THR A 61 2.31 -3.78 7.49
N ALA A 62 1.97 -4.24 8.69
CA ALA A 62 1.05 -3.53 9.57
C ALA A 62 1.66 -2.19 10.05
N THR A 63 0.89 -1.11 9.99
CA THR A 63 1.32 0.25 10.38
C THR A 63 0.78 0.70 11.74
N GLY A 64 -0.07 -0.11 12.38
CA GLY A 64 -0.68 0.19 13.69
C GLY A 64 -0.41 -0.91 14.74
N ASP A 65 -1.05 -0.79 15.92
CA ASP A 65 -0.95 -1.80 16.97
C ASP A 65 -1.72 -3.08 16.59
N LEU A 66 -0.99 -4.01 15.99
CA LEU A 66 -1.52 -5.30 15.58
C LEU A 66 -1.98 -6.14 16.78
N VAL A 67 -1.29 -6.04 17.93
CA VAL A 67 -1.62 -6.83 19.12
C VAL A 67 -2.95 -6.36 19.71
N GLY A 68 -3.13 -5.05 19.87
CA GLY A 68 -4.38 -4.46 20.33
C GLY A 68 -5.55 -4.80 19.40
N ALA A 69 -5.35 -4.71 18.09
CA ALA A 69 -6.37 -5.08 17.11
C ALA A 69 -6.81 -6.56 17.22
N ILE A 70 -5.85 -7.48 17.39
CA ILE A 70 -6.14 -8.91 17.58
C ILE A 70 -6.92 -9.15 18.88
N GLN A 71 -6.53 -8.47 19.97
CA GLN A 71 -7.21 -8.59 21.25
C GLN A 71 -8.65 -8.09 21.19
N ALA A 72 -8.88 -6.92 20.58
CA ALA A 72 -10.21 -6.37 20.38
C ALA A 72 -11.11 -7.31 19.58
N HIS A 73 -10.62 -7.82 18.45
CA HIS A 73 -11.37 -8.74 17.59
C HIS A 73 -11.62 -10.11 18.24
N ARG A 74 -10.76 -10.56 19.17
CA ARG A 74 -11.03 -11.77 19.97
C ARG A 74 -12.12 -11.51 21.01
N GLN A 75 -12.09 -10.36 21.67
CA GLN A 75 -13.07 -10.02 22.71
C GLN A 75 -14.48 -9.86 22.13
N GLU A 76 -14.61 -9.23 20.97
CA GLU A 76 -15.87 -9.08 20.23
C GLU A 76 -16.51 -10.43 19.91
N ARG A 77 -15.75 -11.35 19.31
CA ARG A 77 -16.23 -12.71 19.00
C ARG A 77 -16.66 -13.52 20.23
N LEU A 78 -15.95 -13.34 21.35
CA LEU A 78 -16.32 -14.00 22.61
C LEU A 78 -17.65 -13.46 23.16
N SER A 79 -17.89 -12.14 23.06
CA SER A 79 -19.17 -11.56 23.48
C SER A 79 -20.34 -12.01 22.60
N GLU A 80 -20.13 -12.13 21.30
CA GLU A 80 -21.16 -12.60 20.37
C GLU A 80 -21.49 -14.07 20.61
N ALA A 81 -20.49 -14.93 20.79
CA ALA A 81 -20.68 -16.36 21.06
C ALA A 81 -21.41 -16.61 22.40
N GLY A 82 -21.15 -15.79 23.42
CA GLY A 82 -21.85 -15.88 24.71
C GLY A 82 -23.31 -15.40 24.67
N SER A 83 -23.66 -14.54 23.71
CA SER A 83 -25.03 -14.03 23.55
C SER A 83 -26.00 -15.07 22.95
N GLY A 84 -25.49 -16.04 22.18
CA GLY A 84 -26.29 -17.11 21.56
C GLY A 84 -26.68 -18.25 22.50
N ILE A 85 -26.12 -18.32 23.72
CA ILE A 85 -26.38 -19.39 24.70
C ILE A 85 -27.60 -19.07 25.59
N LYS A 86 -28.15 -17.85 25.51
CA LYS A 86 -29.42 -17.50 26.17
C LYS A 86 -30.60 -17.67 25.21
N LYS A 87 -31.01 -18.92 24.94
CA LYS A 87 -32.37 -19.26 24.50
C LYS A 87 -32.75 -20.65 24.97
#